data_AF-A0A0V0JAQ5-F1
#
_entry.id   AF-A0A0V0JAQ5-F1
#
_cell.length_a   1.000
_cell.length_b   1.000
_cell.length_c   1.000
_cell.angle_alpha   90.00
_cell.angle_beta   90.00
_cell.angle_gamma   90.00
#
_symmetry.space_group_name_H-M   'P 1'
#
loop_
_entity.id
_entity.type
_entity.pdbx_description
1 polymer ?
#
loop_
_entity_poly.entity_id
_entity_poly.type
_entity_poly.pdbx_seq_one_letter_code
_entity_poly.pdbx_strand_id
1 'polypeptide(L)'
;MSHTPLRQYSELFDRHVAVCGLGPVKEIAHNLGFKKVSTIEEISAAFPFLDACKPKEEMHTGPISHPNLEKIEAIILFGEPQRWEHSLQILLDLLIHDGDPSKNLEDCGSDYQSHLPVFACSSDLVWAGEAPSPRLAHGSFLICLESLYERITGHRLQYTSLIGKPSPVTYTFALSQLNAIAAKDFGATQPLRRIYCIGDNVDVDVYGANLYNLCLKTLTSEAFTKISRRVHSLIQEEHPNLTSMPFSEPGPEEAGQRSIYDTLIESSLAMPNILQQLAAHTHLEESVCSFSSILVLTGVYQEHHKLRVKWPDLLKPVKDIHPDLPHLPSLRVPDFVARDIEEAIKYILFLEGCLNEQIQVTRSCPYLDESHKD
;
A
#
# COMPACT_ATOMS: atom_id res chain seq x y z
N MET A 1 9.14 0.45 6.78
CA MET A 1 9.00 -0.16 5.44
C MET A 1 7.52 -0.22 5.11
N SER A 2 7.12 -0.35 3.84
CA SER A 2 5.70 -0.27 3.46
C SER A 2 4.81 -1.32 4.13
N HIS A 3 5.37 -2.45 4.55
CA HIS A 3 4.67 -3.59 5.15
C HIS A 3 4.32 -3.45 6.63
N THR A 4 4.85 -2.45 7.36
CA THR A 4 4.64 -2.34 8.81
C THR A 4 3.16 -2.23 9.24
N PRO A 5 2.24 -1.63 8.44
CA PRO A 5 0.81 -1.64 8.76
C PRO A 5 0.17 -3.04 8.84
N LEU A 6 0.83 -4.11 8.35
CA LEU A 6 0.36 -5.49 8.55
C LEU A 6 0.20 -5.85 10.03
N ARG A 7 0.86 -5.14 10.95
CA ARG A 7 0.69 -5.32 12.40
C ARG A 7 -0.75 -5.15 12.88
N GLN A 8 -1.58 -4.45 12.11
CA GLN A 8 -2.99 -4.24 12.43
C GLN A 8 -3.83 -5.51 12.24
N TYR A 9 -3.35 -6.50 11.47
CA TYR A 9 -4.04 -7.76 11.16
C TYR A 9 -3.59 -8.91 12.08
N SER A 10 -3.58 -8.66 13.39
CA SER A 10 -3.12 -9.62 14.40
C SER A 10 -3.88 -10.95 14.42
N GLU A 11 -5.12 -10.95 13.93
CA GLU A 11 -5.98 -12.14 13.76
C GLU A 11 -5.43 -13.15 12.74
N LEU A 12 -4.48 -12.74 11.90
CA LEU A 12 -3.82 -13.60 10.92
C LEU A 12 -2.49 -14.18 11.43
N PHE A 13 -1.98 -13.74 12.58
CA PHE A 13 -0.64 -14.12 13.05
C PHE A 13 -0.50 -15.61 13.37
N ASP A 14 -1.60 -16.26 13.76
CA ASP A 14 -1.64 -17.70 14.04
C ASP A 14 -1.90 -18.55 12.79
N ARG A 15 -2.33 -17.92 11.68
CA ARG A 15 -2.61 -18.61 10.42
C ARG A 15 -1.32 -18.93 9.67
N HIS A 16 -1.36 -19.96 8.85
CA HIS A 16 -0.22 -20.27 7.97
C HIS A 16 -0.25 -19.38 6.73
N VAL A 17 0.76 -18.51 6.61
CA VAL A 17 0.86 -17.56 5.49
C VAL A 17 1.96 -17.94 4.51
N ALA A 18 1.65 -17.81 3.22
CA ALA A 18 2.66 -17.82 2.16
C ALA A 18 3.17 -16.39 1.93
N VAL A 19 4.49 -16.22 1.91
CA VAL A 19 5.12 -14.90 1.73
C VAL A 19 5.92 -14.85 0.43
N CYS A 20 5.77 -13.75 -0.32
CA CYS A 20 6.45 -13.52 -1.59
C CYS A 20 7.10 -12.13 -1.62
N GLY A 21 8.31 -12.05 -2.16
CA GLY A 21 9.02 -10.79 -2.40
C GLY A 21 10.53 -10.95 -2.32
N LEU A 22 11.25 -9.85 -2.50
CA LEU A 22 12.71 -9.81 -2.45
C LEU A 22 13.23 -9.60 -1.02
N GLY A 23 14.32 -10.31 -0.67
CA GLY A 23 15.02 -10.15 0.61
C GLY A 23 14.56 -11.13 1.69
N PRO A 24 14.82 -10.85 2.98
CA PRO A 24 14.54 -11.77 4.09
C PRO A 24 13.05 -11.75 4.48
N VAL A 25 12.16 -12.04 3.52
CA VAL A 25 10.69 -11.94 3.68
C VAL A 25 10.14 -12.78 4.83
N LYS A 26 10.77 -13.92 5.12
CA LYS A 26 10.40 -14.78 6.26
C LYS A 26 10.70 -14.13 7.61
N GLU A 27 11.88 -13.52 7.74
CA GLU A 27 12.27 -12.79 8.96
C GLU A 27 11.39 -11.56 9.15
N ILE A 28 11.08 -10.85 8.06
CA ILE A 28 10.16 -9.71 8.07
C ILE A 28 8.78 -10.13 8.61
N ALA A 29 8.21 -11.22 8.09
CA ALA A 29 6.93 -11.74 8.56
C ALA A 29 6.96 -12.12 10.06
N HIS A 30 8.01 -12.81 10.51
CA HIS A 30 8.16 -13.13 11.94
C HIS A 30 8.29 -11.88 12.82
N ASN A 31 9.04 -10.86 12.39
CA ASN A 31 9.18 -9.59 13.10
C ASN A 31 7.88 -8.76 13.14
N LEU A 32 6.94 -9.03 12.23
CA LEU A 32 5.60 -8.46 12.26
C LEU A 32 4.65 -9.19 13.20
N GLY A 33 4.92 -10.47 13.52
CA GLY A 33 4.15 -11.27 14.46
C GLY A 33 3.63 -12.60 13.90
N PHE A 34 3.80 -12.87 12.61
CA PHE A 34 3.35 -14.13 12.00
C PHE A 34 4.15 -15.32 12.53
N LYS A 35 3.44 -16.36 12.97
CA LYS A 35 4.05 -17.54 13.61
C LYS A 35 4.37 -18.66 12.61
N LYS A 36 3.48 -18.86 11.63
CA LYS A 36 3.59 -19.91 10.62
C LYS A 36 3.79 -19.29 9.24
N VAL A 37 5.02 -19.36 8.73
CA VAL A 37 5.42 -18.68 7.50
C VAL A 37 6.16 -19.63 6.57
N SER A 38 5.70 -19.72 5.33
CA SER A 38 6.43 -20.39 4.24
C SER A 38 6.72 -19.41 3.11
N THR A 39 7.95 -19.38 2.62
CA THR A 39 8.26 -18.61 1.40
C THR A 39 7.84 -19.37 0.15
N ILE A 40 7.72 -18.68 -0.97
CA ILE A 40 7.46 -19.29 -2.28
C ILE A 40 8.53 -20.35 -2.61
N GLU A 41 9.79 -20.09 -2.30
CA GLU A 41 10.90 -21.01 -2.52
C GLU A 41 10.78 -22.27 -1.65
N GLU A 42 10.35 -22.14 -0.39
CA GLU A 42 10.11 -23.28 0.51
C GLU A 42 8.95 -24.14 0.02
N ILE A 43 7.88 -23.52 -0.48
CA ILE A 43 6.73 -24.23 -1.08
C ILE A 43 7.18 -24.96 -2.35
N SER A 44 7.94 -24.31 -3.24
CA SER A 44 8.51 -24.94 -4.43
C SER A 44 9.45 -26.10 -4.13
N ALA A 45 10.24 -25.98 -3.06
CA ALA A 45 11.14 -27.05 -2.62
C ALA A 45 10.36 -28.25 -2.07
N ALA A 46 9.25 -27.99 -1.37
CA ALA A 46 8.35 -29.03 -0.87
C ALA A 46 7.60 -29.76 -2.01
N PHE A 47 7.21 -29.02 -3.06
CA PHE A 47 6.45 -29.52 -4.21
C PHE A 47 7.15 -29.19 -5.54
N PRO A 48 8.19 -29.96 -5.93
CA PRO A 48 9.01 -29.64 -7.12
C PRO A 48 8.23 -29.53 -8.43
N PHE A 49 7.11 -30.25 -8.56
CA PHE A 49 6.26 -30.25 -9.74
C PHE A 49 5.55 -28.91 -10.01
N LEU A 50 5.45 -28.02 -9.00
CA LEU A 50 4.87 -26.68 -9.17
C LEU A 50 5.78 -25.73 -9.96
N ASP A 51 7.10 -25.94 -9.92
CA ASP A 51 8.04 -25.04 -10.60
C ASP A 51 8.20 -25.44 -12.06
N ALA A 52 7.34 -24.89 -12.91
CA ALA A 52 7.36 -25.10 -14.36
C ALA A 52 8.68 -24.70 -15.05
N CYS A 53 9.58 -24.03 -14.33
CA CYS A 53 10.89 -23.63 -14.83
C CYS A 53 12.02 -24.59 -14.45
N LYS A 54 11.75 -25.61 -13.62
CA LYS A 54 12.71 -26.67 -13.35
C LYS A 54 12.80 -27.65 -14.54
N PRO A 55 13.92 -28.37 -14.69
CA PRO A 55 14.00 -29.49 -15.63
C PRO A 55 12.87 -30.50 -15.40
N LYS A 56 12.35 -31.09 -16.49
CA LYS A 56 11.22 -32.02 -16.42
C LYS A 56 11.51 -33.20 -15.48
N GLU A 57 12.74 -33.66 -15.44
CA GLU A 57 13.18 -34.76 -14.59
C GLU A 57 12.96 -34.42 -13.11
N GLU A 58 13.31 -33.20 -12.69
CA GLU A 58 13.12 -32.73 -11.31
C GLU A 58 11.63 -32.54 -10.97
N MET A 59 10.83 -32.06 -11.91
CA MET A 59 9.39 -31.87 -11.72
C MET A 59 8.67 -33.22 -11.50
N HIS A 60 9.00 -34.25 -12.28
CA HIS A 60 8.26 -35.52 -12.25
C HIS A 60 8.84 -36.56 -11.27
N THR A 61 10.12 -36.44 -10.90
CA THR A 61 10.80 -37.44 -10.06
C THR A 61 11.38 -36.89 -8.76
N GLY A 62 11.26 -35.57 -8.53
CA GLY A 62 11.69 -34.94 -7.28
C GLY A 62 10.87 -35.44 -6.08
N PRO A 63 11.51 -35.82 -4.96
CA PRO A 63 10.78 -36.26 -3.78
C PRO A 63 10.00 -35.10 -3.16
N ILE A 64 8.71 -35.30 -2.88
CA ILE A 64 7.93 -34.39 -2.03
C ILE A 64 8.57 -34.43 -0.64
N SER A 65 9.33 -33.39 -0.32
CA SER A 65 10.19 -33.37 0.87
C SER A 65 9.42 -33.02 2.15
N HIS A 66 8.22 -32.43 2.01
CA HIS A 66 7.34 -32.05 3.11
C HIS A 66 5.87 -32.39 2.81
N PRO A 67 5.46 -33.66 2.95
CA PRO A 67 4.06 -34.07 2.74
C PRO A 67 3.08 -33.48 3.76
N ASN A 68 3.58 -32.81 4.81
CA ASN A 68 2.80 -32.20 5.89
C ASN A 68 2.94 -30.67 5.91
N LEU A 69 3.22 -30.01 4.79
CA LEU A 69 3.05 -28.56 4.73
C LEU A 69 1.59 -28.26 5.09
N GLU A 70 1.37 -27.50 6.16
CA GLU A 70 0.02 -27.10 6.52
C GLU A 70 -0.59 -26.27 5.38
N LYS A 71 -1.93 -26.31 5.29
CA LYS A 71 -2.67 -25.56 4.29
C LYS A 71 -2.37 -24.07 4.44
N ILE A 72 -2.04 -23.39 3.35
CA ILE A 72 -1.88 -21.95 3.34
C ILE A 72 -3.25 -21.29 3.49
N GLU A 73 -3.35 -20.33 4.40
CA GLU A 73 -4.62 -19.65 4.73
C GLU A 73 -4.63 -18.17 4.30
N ALA A 74 -3.49 -17.59 3.95
CA ALA A 74 -3.37 -16.25 3.36
C ALA A 74 -2.06 -16.08 2.60
N ILE A 75 -2.03 -15.13 1.68
CA ILE A 75 -0.86 -14.76 0.88
C ILE A 75 -0.45 -13.31 1.23
N ILE A 76 0.84 -13.10 1.49
CA ILE A 76 1.41 -11.77 1.72
C ILE A 76 2.48 -11.49 0.66
N LEU A 77 2.21 -10.50 -0.18
CA LEU A 77 3.10 -9.99 -1.21
C LEU A 77 3.82 -8.77 -0.65
N PHE A 78 5.05 -8.97 -0.17
CA PHE A 78 5.89 -7.90 0.38
C PHE A 78 6.50 -7.00 -0.69
N GLY A 79 6.67 -7.51 -1.90
CA GLY A 79 7.30 -6.84 -3.04
C GLY A 79 7.44 -7.79 -4.23
N GLU A 80 8.04 -7.33 -5.32
CA GLU A 80 8.32 -8.17 -6.48
C GLU A 80 9.38 -9.24 -6.15
N PRO A 81 9.17 -10.51 -6.51
CA PRO A 81 10.18 -11.55 -6.37
C PRO A 81 11.25 -11.44 -7.47
N GLN A 82 12.38 -12.13 -7.29
CA GLN A 82 13.43 -12.15 -8.32
C GLN A 82 13.01 -12.95 -9.57
N ARG A 83 12.29 -14.05 -9.39
CA ARG A 83 11.80 -14.94 -10.47
C ARG A 83 10.28 -14.84 -10.56
N TRP A 84 9.81 -14.05 -11.51
CA TRP A 84 8.38 -13.73 -11.64
C TRP A 84 7.59 -14.94 -12.12
N GLU A 85 8.08 -15.61 -13.16
CA GLU A 85 7.45 -16.79 -13.76
C GLU A 85 7.22 -17.90 -12.73
N HIS A 86 8.23 -18.15 -11.90
CA HIS A 86 8.22 -19.12 -10.81
C HIS A 86 7.18 -18.77 -9.75
N SER A 87 7.20 -17.51 -9.30
CA SER A 87 6.34 -17.06 -8.21
C SER A 87 4.89 -16.93 -8.67
N LEU A 88 4.65 -16.47 -9.90
CA LEU A 88 3.33 -16.39 -10.50
C LEU A 88 2.68 -17.77 -10.57
N GLN A 89 3.39 -18.80 -11.05
CA GLN A 89 2.87 -20.17 -11.11
C GLN A 89 2.41 -20.65 -9.72
N ILE A 90 3.30 -20.57 -8.72
CA ILE A 90 3.00 -21.06 -7.36
C ILE A 90 1.87 -20.25 -6.71
N LEU A 91 1.85 -18.93 -6.88
CA LEU A 91 0.77 -18.09 -6.35
C LEU A 91 -0.58 -18.42 -6.99
N LEU A 92 -0.62 -18.64 -8.31
CA LEU A 92 -1.83 -19.06 -9.01
C LEU A 92 -2.31 -20.42 -8.50
N ASP A 93 -1.40 -21.38 -8.32
CA ASP A 93 -1.74 -22.69 -7.78
C ASP A 93 -2.31 -22.58 -6.37
N LEU A 94 -1.73 -21.76 -5.49
CA LEU A 94 -2.27 -21.52 -4.15
C LEU A 94 -3.65 -20.84 -4.18
N LEU A 95 -3.87 -19.89 -5.09
CA LEU A 95 -5.15 -19.20 -5.21
C LEU A 95 -6.25 -20.11 -5.74
N ILE A 96 -5.94 -20.95 -6.74
CA ILE A 96 -6.89 -21.86 -7.40
C ILE A 96 -7.21 -23.07 -6.52
N HIS A 97 -6.21 -23.62 -5.82
CA HIS A 97 -6.36 -24.82 -5.01
C HIS A 97 -6.66 -24.53 -3.53
N ASP A 98 -7.09 -23.30 -3.22
CA ASP A 98 -7.45 -22.88 -1.85
C ASP A 98 -6.31 -23.21 -0.87
N GLY A 99 -5.09 -22.83 -1.21
CA GLY A 99 -3.90 -22.96 -0.35
C GLY A 99 -3.35 -24.36 -0.17
N ASP A 100 -3.87 -25.36 -0.90
CA ASP A 100 -3.35 -26.72 -0.90
C ASP A 100 -2.60 -27.04 -2.21
N PRO A 101 -1.26 -26.96 -2.22
CA PRO A 101 -0.45 -27.22 -3.42
C PRO A 101 -0.47 -28.67 -3.91
N SER A 102 -1.09 -29.60 -3.17
CA SER A 102 -1.15 -31.02 -3.53
C SER A 102 -2.41 -31.44 -4.29
N LYS A 103 -3.43 -30.56 -4.33
CA LYS A 103 -4.69 -30.85 -5.01
C LYS A 103 -4.58 -30.75 -6.51
N ASN A 104 -5.39 -31.56 -7.20
CA ASN A 104 -5.62 -31.39 -8.63
C ASN A 104 -6.82 -30.46 -8.86
N LEU A 105 -6.93 -29.92 -10.07
CA LEU A 105 -8.06 -29.09 -10.48
C LEU A 105 -9.41 -29.82 -10.35
N GLU A 106 -9.42 -31.15 -10.49
CA GLU A 106 -10.62 -31.98 -10.33
C GLU A 106 -11.15 -31.99 -8.88
N ASP A 107 -10.27 -31.70 -7.91
CA ASP A 107 -10.58 -31.65 -6.48
C ASP A 107 -11.05 -30.25 -6.02
N CYS A 108 -11.01 -29.26 -6.92
CA CYS A 108 -11.44 -27.90 -6.67
C CYS A 108 -12.96 -27.74 -6.86
N GLY A 109 -13.59 -27.00 -5.96
CA GLY A 109 -14.99 -26.59 -6.13
C GLY A 109 -15.15 -25.69 -7.36
N SER A 110 -16.35 -25.64 -7.94
CA SER A 110 -16.67 -24.76 -9.08
C SER A 110 -16.74 -23.27 -8.72
N ASP A 111 -16.62 -22.93 -7.44
CA ASP A 111 -16.78 -21.58 -6.93
C ASP A 111 -15.41 -20.90 -6.73
N TYR A 112 -14.93 -20.27 -7.81
CA TYR A 112 -13.73 -19.44 -7.81
C TYR A 112 -14.00 -18.00 -7.34
N GLN A 113 -15.22 -17.68 -6.89
CA GLN A 113 -15.52 -16.34 -6.36
C GLN A 113 -14.85 -16.09 -5.01
N SER A 114 -14.51 -17.13 -4.27
CA SER A 114 -13.76 -17.04 -3.02
C SER A 114 -12.38 -17.67 -3.20
N HIS A 115 -11.34 -16.83 -3.14
CA HIS A 115 -9.95 -17.28 -3.09
C HIS A 115 -9.32 -16.91 -1.74
N LEU A 116 -8.08 -17.37 -1.50
CA LEU A 116 -7.34 -17.03 -0.29
C LEU A 116 -7.24 -15.52 -0.08
N PRO A 117 -7.29 -15.01 1.17
CA PRO A 117 -6.95 -13.63 1.47
C PRO A 117 -5.56 -13.25 0.92
N VAL A 118 -5.49 -12.15 0.17
CA VAL A 118 -4.24 -11.63 -0.43
C VAL A 118 -3.95 -10.24 0.08
N PHE A 119 -2.75 -10.04 0.61
CA PHE A 119 -2.23 -8.75 1.05
C PHE A 119 -1.11 -8.32 0.13
N ALA A 120 -1.17 -7.12 -0.44
CA ALA A 120 -0.05 -6.56 -1.20
C ALA A 120 0.51 -5.31 -0.52
N CYS A 121 1.83 -5.20 -0.40
CA CYS A 121 2.50 -4.16 0.39
C CYS A 121 3.01 -2.97 -0.43
N SER A 122 2.74 -2.94 -1.74
CA SER A 122 3.00 -1.79 -2.62
C SER A 122 2.18 -1.95 -3.90
N SER A 123 1.77 -0.84 -4.51
CA SER A 123 1.11 -0.84 -5.82
C SER A 123 1.89 -0.03 -6.87
N ASP A 124 3.15 0.32 -6.60
CA ASP A 124 3.95 1.13 -7.52
C ASP A 124 4.17 0.38 -8.83
N LEU A 125 3.70 0.92 -9.95
CA LEU A 125 3.89 0.30 -11.26
C LEU A 125 5.37 0.29 -11.65
N VAL A 126 6.03 1.44 -11.46
CA VAL A 126 7.44 1.67 -11.74
C VAL A 126 8.08 2.48 -10.63
N TRP A 127 9.41 2.38 -10.52
CA TRP A 127 10.22 3.17 -9.61
C TRP A 127 11.43 3.77 -10.33
N ALA A 128 11.95 4.88 -9.79
CA ALA A 128 13.15 5.54 -10.30
C ALA A 128 14.39 5.11 -9.49
N GLY A 129 15.41 4.63 -10.21
CA GLY A 129 16.71 4.29 -9.66
C GLY A 129 17.83 4.92 -10.48
N GLU A 130 19.04 4.36 -10.42
CA GLU A 130 20.20 4.87 -11.18
C GLU A 130 20.10 4.66 -12.69
N ALA A 131 19.19 3.81 -13.15
CA ALA A 131 19.04 3.52 -14.55
C ALA A 131 18.40 4.71 -15.30
N PRO A 132 18.74 4.97 -16.59
CA PRO A 132 18.20 6.09 -17.35
C PRO A 132 16.69 6.07 -17.62
N SER A 133 15.98 5.04 -17.19
CA SER A 133 14.53 4.93 -17.34
C SER A 133 13.95 4.23 -16.11
N PRO A 134 12.70 4.52 -15.74
CA PRO A 134 12.04 3.84 -14.62
C PRO A 134 12.05 2.31 -14.80
N ARG A 135 12.14 1.59 -13.68
CA ARG A 135 12.16 0.13 -13.63
C ARG A 135 10.81 -0.38 -13.12
N LEU A 136 10.42 -1.57 -13.55
CA LEU A 136 9.20 -2.21 -13.04
C LEU A 136 9.32 -2.35 -11.53
N ALA A 137 8.23 -2.04 -10.83
CA ALA A 137 8.08 -2.20 -9.40
C ALA A 137 6.97 -3.23 -9.12
N HIS A 138 6.64 -3.43 -7.84
CA HIS A 138 5.70 -4.43 -7.38
C HIS A 138 4.33 -4.40 -8.09
N GLY A 139 3.78 -3.22 -8.36
CA GLY A 139 2.50 -3.07 -9.08
C GLY A 139 2.51 -3.68 -10.48
N SER A 140 3.66 -3.69 -11.17
CA SER A 140 3.77 -4.41 -12.45
C SER A 140 3.65 -5.93 -12.28
N PHE A 141 4.18 -6.47 -11.18
CA PHE A 141 4.04 -7.89 -10.84
C PHE A 141 2.58 -8.23 -10.47
N LEU A 142 1.91 -7.35 -9.72
CA LEU A 142 0.49 -7.49 -9.38
C LEU A 142 -0.40 -7.56 -10.63
N ILE A 143 -0.17 -6.69 -11.62
CA ILE A 143 -0.90 -6.72 -12.90
C ILE A 143 -0.71 -8.06 -13.63
N CYS A 144 0.49 -8.62 -13.62
CA CYS A 144 0.74 -9.94 -14.20
C CYS A 144 -0.07 -11.03 -13.48
N LEU A 145 -0.06 -11.03 -12.15
CA LEU A 145 -0.81 -11.99 -11.33
C LEU A 145 -2.32 -11.87 -11.57
N GLU A 146 -2.86 -10.66 -11.51
CA GLU A 146 -4.28 -10.35 -11.76
C GLU A 146 -4.72 -10.81 -13.15
N SER A 147 -3.95 -10.45 -14.18
CA SER A 147 -4.27 -10.78 -15.57
C SER A 147 -4.28 -12.30 -15.80
N LEU A 148 -3.33 -13.02 -15.22
CA LEU A 148 -3.28 -14.47 -15.34
C LEU A 148 -4.42 -15.13 -14.56
N TYR A 149 -4.68 -14.69 -13.33
CA TYR A 149 -5.75 -15.20 -12.49
C TYR A 149 -7.12 -15.00 -13.15
N GLU A 150 -7.42 -13.80 -13.66
CA GLU A 150 -8.68 -13.51 -14.37
C GLU A 150 -8.80 -14.33 -15.65
N ARG A 151 -7.71 -14.51 -16.40
CA ARG A 151 -7.72 -15.30 -17.64
C ARG A 151 -7.99 -16.78 -17.39
N ILE A 152 -7.49 -17.33 -16.29
CA ILE A 152 -7.61 -18.75 -15.93
C ILE A 152 -8.96 -19.03 -15.28
N THR A 153 -9.38 -18.21 -14.31
CA THR A 153 -10.57 -18.47 -13.48
C THR A 153 -11.83 -17.80 -13.99
N GLY A 154 -11.70 -16.81 -14.88
CA GLY A 154 -12.80 -15.94 -15.30
C GLY A 154 -13.22 -14.91 -14.25
N HIS A 155 -12.52 -14.81 -13.11
CA HIS A 155 -12.84 -13.93 -11.99
C HIS A 155 -11.68 -13.00 -11.68
N ARG A 156 -11.97 -11.74 -11.31
CA ARG A 156 -10.94 -10.79 -10.89
C ARG A 156 -10.34 -11.22 -9.55
N LEU A 157 -9.02 -11.08 -9.43
CA LEU A 157 -8.32 -11.21 -8.15
C LEU A 157 -8.72 -10.05 -7.24
N GLN A 158 -9.07 -10.36 -5.99
CA GLN A 158 -9.50 -9.38 -4.98
C GLN A 158 -8.49 -9.32 -3.85
N TYR A 159 -7.87 -8.17 -3.60
CA TYR A 159 -6.99 -8.03 -2.45
C TYR A 159 -7.82 -7.86 -1.19
N THR A 160 -7.44 -8.51 -0.10
CA THR A 160 -8.03 -8.29 1.23
C THR A 160 -7.56 -6.96 1.80
N SER A 161 -6.31 -6.59 1.55
CA SER A 161 -5.80 -5.26 1.87
C SER A 161 -4.64 -4.89 0.97
N LEU A 162 -4.64 -3.63 0.56
CA LEU A 162 -3.51 -2.98 -0.08
C LEU A 162 -2.85 -2.10 0.94
N ILE A 163 -1.63 -2.47 1.24
CA ILE A 163 -0.75 -1.82 2.18
C ILE A 163 0.33 -1.12 1.35
N GLY A 164 0.78 0.04 1.78
CA GLY A 164 1.54 0.96 0.94
C GLY A 164 0.67 2.10 0.39
N LYS A 165 1.30 3.07 -0.25
CA LYS A 165 0.60 4.19 -0.89
C LYS A 165 -0.15 3.67 -2.12
N PRO A 166 -1.34 4.20 -2.46
CA PRO A 166 -2.02 5.35 -1.84
C PRO A 166 -2.98 4.98 -0.69
N SER A 167 -2.88 3.80 -0.09
CA SER A 167 -3.83 3.32 0.92
C SER A 167 -3.90 4.23 2.17
N PRO A 168 -5.11 4.66 2.61
CA PRO A 168 -5.31 5.43 3.83
C PRO A 168 -4.75 4.78 5.10
N VAL A 169 -4.69 3.44 5.14
CA VAL A 169 -4.08 2.66 6.23
C VAL A 169 -2.62 3.05 6.41
N THR A 170 -1.88 3.15 5.30
CA THR A 170 -0.46 3.52 5.27
C THR A 170 -0.24 4.92 5.79
N TYR A 171 -1.08 5.87 5.42
CA TYR A 171 -0.97 7.26 5.90
C TYR A 171 -1.37 7.39 7.37
N THR A 172 -2.32 6.60 7.85
CA THR A 172 -2.66 6.52 9.29
C THR A 172 -1.48 6.01 10.11
N PHE A 173 -0.82 4.96 9.63
CA PHE A 173 0.39 4.45 10.26
C PHE A 173 1.56 5.46 10.16
N ALA A 174 1.73 6.13 9.02
CA ALA A 174 2.75 7.17 8.90
C ALA A 174 2.52 8.32 9.89
N LEU A 175 1.26 8.76 10.06
CA LEU A 175 0.88 9.77 11.04
C LEU A 175 1.22 9.33 12.47
N SER A 176 1.00 8.06 12.84
CA SER A 176 1.39 7.57 14.17
C SER A 176 2.90 7.64 14.39
N GLN A 177 3.68 7.16 13.42
CA GLN A 177 5.14 7.17 13.53
C GLN A 177 5.69 8.59 13.61
N LEU A 178 5.16 9.52 12.79
CA LEU A 178 5.60 10.91 12.81
C LEU A 178 5.30 11.60 14.14
N ASN A 179 4.13 11.34 14.75
CA ASN A 179 3.82 11.87 16.07
C ASN A 179 4.69 11.25 17.18
N ALA A 180 5.01 9.95 17.10
CA ALA A 180 5.95 9.32 18.02
C ALA A 180 7.34 9.94 17.95
N ILE A 181 7.86 10.15 16.74
CA ILE A 181 9.15 10.81 16.51
C ILE A 181 9.11 12.25 17.04
N ALA A 182 8.06 13.00 16.73
CA ALA A 182 7.89 14.38 17.21
C ALA A 182 7.87 14.44 18.76
N ALA A 183 7.19 13.51 19.41
CA ALA A 183 7.14 13.43 20.86
C ALA A 183 8.50 13.07 21.48
N LYS A 184 9.12 12.00 20.96
CA LYS A 184 10.34 11.42 21.51
C LYS A 184 11.57 12.29 21.27
N ASP A 185 11.74 12.76 20.05
CA ASP A 185 12.98 13.39 19.59
C ASP A 185 12.90 14.91 19.66
N PHE A 186 11.69 15.48 19.63
CA PHE A 186 11.47 16.93 19.61
C PHE A 186 10.60 17.46 20.77
N GLY A 187 10.14 16.59 21.69
CA GLY A 187 9.37 16.99 22.86
C GLY A 187 7.97 17.52 22.54
N ALA A 188 7.40 17.16 21.38
CA ALA A 188 6.07 17.58 21.01
C ALA A 188 5.02 17.02 21.98
N THR A 189 4.21 17.92 22.56
CA THR A 189 3.12 17.56 23.47
C THR A 189 1.75 17.57 22.79
N GLN A 190 1.69 17.87 21.50
CA GLN A 190 0.46 17.97 20.70
C GLN A 190 0.66 17.29 19.34
N PRO A 191 -0.41 16.85 18.65
CA PRO A 191 -0.30 16.30 17.31
C PRO A 191 0.35 17.27 16.35
N LEU A 192 1.04 16.72 15.36
CA LEU A 192 1.44 17.47 14.17
C LEU A 192 0.21 18.04 13.48
N ARG A 193 0.24 19.35 13.22
CA ARG A 193 -0.85 20.07 12.53
C ARG A 193 -0.77 19.97 11.02
N ARG A 194 0.45 19.89 10.47
CA ARG A 194 0.72 19.92 9.03
C ARG A 194 1.76 18.87 8.69
N ILE A 195 1.44 18.04 7.69
CA ILE A 195 2.35 17.03 7.14
C ILE A 195 2.49 17.28 5.65
N TYR A 196 3.74 17.41 5.20
CA TYR A 196 4.08 17.60 3.80
C TYR A 196 4.56 16.28 3.21
N CYS A 197 3.81 15.77 2.24
CA CYS A 197 4.11 14.54 1.53
C CYS A 197 4.84 14.88 0.24
N ILE A 198 6.17 14.80 0.27
CA ILE A 198 7.03 14.99 -0.90
C ILE A 198 7.14 13.65 -1.63
N GLY A 199 6.74 13.61 -2.89
CA GLY A 199 6.78 12.40 -3.72
C GLY A 199 6.89 12.71 -5.19
N ASP A 200 7.30 11.72 -5.97
CA ASP A 200 7.54 11.83 -7.40
C ASP A 200 6.43 11.20 -8.24
N ASN A 201 5.53 10.44 -7.63
CA ASN A 201 4.48 9.70 -8.32
C ASN A 201 3.08 10.30 -8.05
N VAL A 202 2.43 10.77 -9.12
CA VAL A 202 1.10 11.41 -9.03
C VAL A 202 0.01 10.41 -8.60
N ASP A 203 0.05 9.19 -9.11
CA ASP A 203 -0.98 8.17 -8.88
C ASP A 203 -0.82 7.47 -7.52
N VAL A 204 0.31 7.68 -6.84
CA VAL A 204 0.65 7.02 -5.58
C VAL A 204 0.85 8.03 -4.45
N ASP A 205 1.82 8.94 -4.59
CA ASP A 205 2.19 9.89 -3.54
C ASP A 205 1.17 11.02 -3.44
N VAL A 206 0.92 11.70 -4.56
CA VAL A 206 0.01 12.85 -4.61
C VAL A 206 -1.41 12.38 -4.32
N TYR A 207 -1.88 11.37 -5.07
CA TYR A 207 -3.20 10.80 -4.87
C TYR A 207 -3.40 10.29 -3.45
N GLY A 208 -2.44 9.56 -2.88
CA GLY A 208 -2.55 9.03 -1.52
C GLY A 208 -2.60 10.13 -0.46
N ALA A 209 -1.73 11.14 -0.54
CA ALA A 209 -1.72 12.25 0.41
C ALA A 209 -3.02 13.06 0.33
N ASN A 210 -3.51 13.34 -0.87
CA ASN A 210 -4.75 14.07 -1.09
C ASN A 210 -5.98 13.26 -0.65
N LEU A 211 -6.00 11.96 -0.93
CA LEU A 211 -7.04 11.04 -0.48
C LEU A 211 -7.11 11.01 1.05
N TYR A 212 -5.96 10.88 1.71
CA TYR A 212 -5.91 10.88 3.16
C TYR A 212 -6.29 12.24 3.76
N ASN A 213 -5.91 13.36 3.12
CA ASN A 213 -6.35 14.68 3.54
C ASN A 213 -7.89 14.85 3.41
N LEU A 214 -8.48 14.32 2.33
CA LEU A 214 -9.93 14.31 2.15
C LEU A 214 -10.62 13.48 3.24
N CYS A 215 -10.07 12.30 3.53
CA CYS A 215 -10.46 11.48 4.67
C CYS A 215 -10.41 12.29 5.97
N LEU A 216 -9.32 13.00 6.25
CA LEU A 216 -9.23 13.80 7.49
C LEU A 216 -10.31 14.90 7.60
N LYS A 217 -10.66 15.55 6.49
CA LYS A 217 -11.66 16.64 6.44
C LYS A 217 -13.11 16.17 6.51
N THR A 218 -13.36 14.89 6.27
CA THR A 218 -14.70 14.29 6.27
C THR A 218 -14.91 13.41 7.52
N LEU A 219 -13.94 13.37 8.43
CA LEU A 219 -14.05 12.71 9.72
C LEU A 219 -14.93 13.52 10.67
N THR A 220 -15.83 12.84 11.39
CA THR A 220 -16.42 13.42 12.60
C THR A 220 -15.36 13.50 13.71
N SER A 221 -15.54 14.42 14.65
CA SER A 221 -14.65 14.55 15.84
C SER A 221 -14.51 13.22 16.61
N GLU A 222 -15.56 12.39 16.64
CA GLU A 222 -15.56 11.08 17.29
C GLU A 222 -14.69 10.05 16.55
N ALA A 223 -14.82 9.97 15.22
CA ALA A 223 -14.02 9.08 14.39
C ALA A 223 -12.53 9.47 14.40
N PHE A 224 -12.22 10.76 14.40
CA PHE A 224 -10.86 11.26 14.57
C PHE A 224 -10.27 10.87 15.94
N THR A 225 -11.08 10.90 17.00
CA THR A 225 -10.66 10.47 18.34
C THR A 225 -10.36 8.97 18.37
N LYS A 226 -11.13 8.13 17.66
CA LYS A 226 -10.85 6.69 17.51
C LYS A 226 -9.51 6.44 16.79
N ILE A 227 -9.28 7.11 15.66
CA ILE A 227 -8.01 7.03 14.93
C ILE A 227 -6.86 7.46 15.82
N SER A 228 -7.01 8.58 16.54
CA SER A 228 -6.00 9.09 17.48
C SER A 228 -5.70 8.09 18.59
N ARG A 229 -6.72 7.39 19.12
CA ARG A 229 -6.54 6.31 20.10
C ARG A 229 -5.78 5.12 19.53
N ARG A 230 -6.13 4.67 18.32
CA ARG A 230 -5.44 3.54 17.65
C ARG A 230 -3.99 3.88 17.36
N VAL A 231 -3.74 5.09 16.85
CA VAL A 231 -2.42 5.67 16.68
C VAL A 231 -1.64 5.65 18.00
N HIS A 232 -2.25 6.10 19.09
CA HIS A 232 -1.60 6.11 20.40
C HIS A 232 -1.23 4.71 20.91
N SER A 233 -2.12 3.72 20.77
CA SER A 233 -1.84 2.32 21.13
C SER A 233 -0.61 1.78 20.39
N LEU A 234 -0.55 2.01 19.07
CA LEU A 234 0.57 1.56 18.24
C LEU A 234 1.90 2.22 18.63
N ILE A 235 1.87 3.51 18.99
CA ILE A 235 3.05 4.22 19.52
C ILE A 235 3.50 3.62 20.85
N GLN A 236 2.57 3.31 21.75
CA GLN A 236 2.90 2.70 23.05
C GLN A 236 3.47 1.29 22.92
N GLU A 237 2.96 0.48 21.99
CA GLU A 237 3.47 -0.87 21.69
C GLU A 237 4.91 -0.82 21.17
N GLU A 238 5.25 0.12 20.27
CA GLU A 238 6.61 0.26 19.74
C GLU A 238 7.57 0.99 20.69
N HIS A 239 7.04 1.89 21.53
CA HIS A 239 7.83 2.73 22.42
C HIS A 239 7.28 2.77 23.86
N PRO A 240 7.37 1.66 24.60
CA PRO A 240 6.80 1.54 25.95
C PRO A 240 7.41 2.49 26.98
N ASN A 241 8.56 3.11 26.67
CA ASN A 241 9.25 4.07 27.53
C ASN A 241 8.83 5.54 27.31
N LEU A 242 7.97 5.84 26.33
CA LEU A 242 7.35 7.17 26.25
C LEU A 242 6.28 7.28 27.34
N THR A 243 6.51 8.17 28.31
CA THR A 243 5.51 8.55 29.32
C THR A 243 4.21 9.03 28.66
N SER A 244 3.08 8.75 29.31
CA SER A 244 1.72 9.05 28.85
C SER A 244 1.63 10.41 28.17
N MET A 245 1.38 10.38 26.86
CA MET A 245 1.12 11.56 26.06
C MET A 245 -0.23 12.17 26.45
N PRO A 246 -0.47 13.47 26.27
CA PRO A 246 -1.72 14.14 26.67
C PRO A 246 -2.89 13.84 25.72
N PHE A 247 -2.82 12.72 24.98
CA PHE A 247 -3.95 12.19 24.24
C PHE A 247 -4.84 11.48 25.26
N SER A 248 -5.92 12.17 25.62
CA SER A 248 -7.03 11.77 26.50
C SER A 248 -6.95 10.37 27.11
N GLU A 249 -7.04 10.29 28.45
CA GLU A 249 -7.21 9.03 29.18
C GLU A 249 -8.21 8.09 28.48
N PRO A 250 -7.97 6.76 28.51
CA PRO A 250 -8.84 5.78 27.88
C PRO A 250 -10.21 5.79 28.55
N GLY A 251 -11.16 6.51 27.95
CA GLY A 251 -12.59 6.34 28.22
C GLY A 251 -13.07 4.97 27.70
N PRO A 252 -14.14 4.39 28.28
CA PRO A 252 -14.62 3.08 27.89
C PRO A 252 -14.97 3.02 26.39
N GLU A 253 -14.62 1.93 25.73
CA GLU A 253 -15.14 1.62 24.39
C GLU A 253 -16.66 1.41 24.49
N GLU A 254 -17.43 2.42 24.13
CA GLU A 254 -18.85 2.23 23.87
C GLU A 254 -19.03 1.52 22.52
N ALA A 255 -19.84 0.47 22.50
CA ALA A 255 -20.23 -0.29 21.32
C ALA A 255 -21.13 0.57 20.40
N GLY A 256 -20.53 1.54 19.72
CA GLY A 256 -21.16 2.37 18.70
C GLY A 256 -21.02 1.77 17.30
N GLN A 257 -21.87 2.22 16.37
CA GLN A 257 -21.79 1.89 14.95
C GLN A 257 -20.37 2.09 14.40
N ARG A 258 -19.88 1.11 13.62
CA ARG A 258 -18.57 1.20 12.95
C ARG A 258 -18.53 2.43 12.08
N SER A 259 -17.46 3.20 12.22
CA SER A 259 -17.23 4.37 11.40
C SER A 259 -16.99 3.94 9.95
N ILE A 260 -17.38 4.79 9.00
CA ILE A 260 -17.01 4.66 7.59
C ILE A 260 -15.48 4.51 7.45
N TYR A 261 -14.72 5.13 8.36
CA TYR A 261 -13.26 5.04 8.42
C TYR A 261 -12.74 3.70 8.91
N ASP A 262 -13.39 3.09 9.90
CA ASP A 262 -13.00 1.75 10.38
C ASP A 262 -13.13 0.77 9.21
N THR A 263 -14.18 0.93 8.40
CA THR A 263 -14.41 0.11 7.20
C THR A 263 -13.40 0.40 6.09
N LEU A 264 -13.03 1.66 5.87
CA LEU A 264 -12.00 2.08 4.91
C LEU A 264 -10.61 1.53 5.25
N ILE A 265 -10.27 1.48 6.55
CA ILE A 265 -8.99 0.99 7.05
C ILE A 265 -8.96 -0.55 7.00
N GLU A 266 -10.08 -1.21 7.32
CA GLU A 266 -10.13 -2.66 7.46
C GLU A 266 -10.43 -3.40 6.14
N SER A 267 -11.09 -2.77 5.15
CA SER A 267 -11.61 -3.45 3.96
C SER A 267 -11.34 -2.70 2.65
N SER A 268 -10.45 -3.26 1.83
CA SER A 268 -10.21 -2.84 0.43
C SER A 268 -11.47 -2.93 -0.44
N LEU A 269 -12.28 -3.97 -0.27
CA LEU A 269 -13.49 -4.23 -1.09
C LEU A 269 -14.56 -3.14 -0.93
N ALA A 270 -14.65 -2.53 0.25
CA ALA A 270 -15.59 -1.44 0.52
C ALA A 270 -15.01 -0.05 0.18
N MET A 271 -13.68 0.06 0.02
CA MET A 271 -13.02 1.35 -0.22
C MET A 271 -13.56 2.12 -1.43
N PRO A 272 -13.81 1.53 -2.62
CA PRO A 272 -14.32 2.28 -3.77
C PRO A 272 -15.61 3.05 -3.46
N ASN A 273 -16.58 2.36 -2.85
CA ASN A 273 -17.90 2.91 -2.55
C ASN A 273 -17.81 3.98 -1.47
N ILE A 274 -17.02 3.73 -0.42
CA ILE A 274 -16.80 4.68 0.67
C ILE A 274 -16.15 5.95 0.14
N LEU A 275 -15.09 5.84 -0.66
CA LEU A 275 -14.36 6.98 -1.19
C LEU A 275 -15.20 7.81 -2.17
N GLN A 276 -16.06 7.17 -2.97
CA GLN A 276 -17.06 7.89 -3.78
C GLN A 276 -18.04 8.69 -2.92
N GLN A 277 -18.50 8.11 -1.81
CA GLN A 277 -19.35 8.83 -0.85
C GLN A 277 -18.59 10.03 -0.27
N LEU A 278 -17.36 9.86 0.21
CA LEU A 278 -16.54 10.95 0.77
C LEU A 278 -16.30 12.07 -0.25
N ALA A 279 -16.03 11.73 -1.52
CA ALA A 279 -15.86 12.71 -2.59
C ALA A 279 -17.15 13.53 -2.89
N ALA A 280 -18.32 12.98 -2.58
CA ALA A 280 -19.61 13.67 -2.75
C ALA A 280 -19.98 14.59 -1.56
N HIS A 281 -19.24 14.54 -0.45
CA HIS A 281 -19.54 15.40 0.71
C HIS A 281 -19.17 16.85 0.40
N THR A 282 -20.15 17.75 0.53
CA THR A 282 -20.02 19.19 0.23
C THR A 282 -19.56 20.01 1.44
N HIS A 283 -19.66 19.46 2.65
CA HIS A 283 -19.22 20.10 3.89
C HIS A 283 -17.92 19.44 4.37
N LEU A 284 -16.80 20.12 4.13
CA LEU A 284 -15.48 19.76 4.67
C LEU A 284 -15.27 20.54 5.96
N GLU A 285 -15.02 19.84 7.07
CA GLU A 285 -14.68 20.49 8.34
C GLU A 285 -13.16 20.80 8.40
N GLU A 286 -12.77 21.77 9.23
CA GLU A 286 -11.36 22.01 9.53
C GLU A 286 -10.82 20.86 10.40
N SER A 287 -9.96 20.04 9.80
CA SER A 287 -9.26 18.98 10.52
C SER A 287 -8.12 19.54 11.38
N VAL A 288 -7.89 18.91 12.55
CA VAL A 288 -6.78 19.21 13.47
C VAL A 288 -5.40 18.96 12.83
N CYS A 289 -5.35 18.10 11.82
CA CYS A 289 -4.17 17.78 11.03
C CYS A 289 -4.49 17.85 9.52
N SER A 290 -3.59 18.42 8.72
CA SER A 290 -3.71 18.45 7.26
C SER A 290 -2.53 17.77 6.58
N PHE A 291 -2.80 17.08 5.48
CA PHE A 291 -1.78 16.54 4.58
C PHE A 291 -1.73 17.40 3.33
N SER A 292 -0.52 17.80 2.94
CA SER A 292 -0.26 18.56 1.72
C SER A 292 0.69 17.81 0.80
N SER A 293 0.29 17.63 -0.46
CA SER A 293 1.08 16.92 -1.46
C SER A 293 2.03 17.85 -2.19
N ILE A 294 3.29 17.46 -2.29
CA ILE A 294 4.32 18.16 -3.08
C ILE A 294 4.89 17.18 -4.09
N LEU A 295 4.65 17.44 -5.37
CA LEU A 295 5.23 16.67 -6.47
C LEU A 295 6.65 17.16 -6.77
N VAL A 296 7.63 16.26 -6.80
CA VAL A 296 9.00 16.55 -7.24
C VAL A 296 9.32 15.96 -8.62
N LEU A 297 10.12 16.68 -9.41
CA LEU A 297 10.42 16.33 -10.81
C LEU A 297 11.71 15.53 -11.01
N THR A 298 12.23 14.92 -9.94
CA THR A 298 13.52 14.21 -9.93
C THR A 298 13.41 12.68 -9.99
N GLY A 299 12.20 12.11 -9.95
CA GLY A 299 11.96 10.66 -9.86
C GLY A 299 11.27 10.03 -11.08
N VAL A 300 10.25 9.19 -10.87
CA VAL A 300 9.51 8.46 -11.90
C VAL A 300 8.98 9.40 -12.98
N TYR A 301 8.43 10.53 -12.56
CA TYR A 301 7.93 11.59 -13.43
C TYR A 301 9.00 12.67 -13.61
N GLN A 302 10.22 12.25 -13.97
CA GLN A 302 11.28 13.15 -14.39
C GLN A 302 10.80 14.13 -15.47
N GLU A 303 11.40 15.31 -15.52
CA GLU A 303 11.30 16.30 -16.63
C GLU A 303 11.79 15.78 -18.00
N HIS A 304 11.70 14.48 -18.25
CA HIS A 304 11.86 13.94 -19.57
C HIS A 304 10.54 14.10 -20.33
N HIS A 305 10.33 15.29 -20.89
CA HIS A 305 9.42 15.49 -22.03
C HIS A 305 9.53 14.35 -23.06
N LYS A 306 10.73 13.75 -23.18
CA LYS A 306 11.03 12.61 -24.06
C LYS A 306 10.43 11.25 -23.63
N LEU A 307 10.22 10.99 -22.33
CA LEU A 307 9.60 9.74 -21.86
C LEU A 307 8.09 9.75 -22.14
N ARG A 308 7.41 10.87 -21.91
CA ARG A 308 5.99 11.04 -22.21
C ARG A 308 5.66 10.87 -23.70
N VAL A 309 6.54 11.35 -24.58
CA VAL A 309 6.42 11.16 -26.04
C VAL A 309 6.58 9.68 -26.44
N LYS A 310 7.33 8.88 -25.67
CA LYS A 310 7.62 7.48 -26.01
C LYS A 310 6.74 6.46 -25.31
N TRP A 311 6.26 6.76 -24.09
CA TRP A 311 5.44 5.88 -23.26
C TRP A 311 4.22 6.64 -22.72
N PRO A 312 3.32 7.13 -23.60
CA PRO A 312 2.21 7.98 -23.20
C PRO A 312 1.26 7.25 -22.22
N ASP A 313 1.12 5.93 -22.35
CA ASP A 313 0.21 5.14 -21.51
C ASP A 313 0.81 4.71 -20.16
N LEU A 314 2.14 4.71 -20.03
CA LEU A 314 2.82 4.41 -18.75
C LEU A 314 2.62 5.55 -17.74
N LEU A 315 2.50 6.78 -18.23
CA LEU A 315 2.32 8.00 -17.44
C LEU A 315 0.88 8.52 -17.47
N LYS A 316 -0.01 7.90 -18.27
CA LYS A 316 -1.43 8.18 -18.16
C LYS A 316 -1.88 7.66 -16.80
N PRO A 317 -2.71 8.43 -16.07
CA PRO A 317 -3.38 7.89 -14.91
C PRO A 317 -4.04 6.58 -15.32
N VAL A 318 -3.61 5.48 -14.72
CA VAL A 318 -4.30 4.21 -14.92
C VAL A 318 -5.75 4.50 -14.50
N LYS A 319 -6.71 4.27 -15.40
CA LYS A 319 -8.13 4.50 -15.08
C LYS A 319 -8.51 3.80 -13.78
N ASP A 320 -7.87 2.66 -13.55
CA ASP A 320 -7.93 1.84 -12.35
C ASP A 320 -6.49 1.67 -11.81
N ILE A 321 -5.89 2.70 -11.17
CA ILE A 321 -4.58 2.59 -10.45
C ILE A 321 -4.54 1.29 -9.63
N HIS A 322 -5.71 0.97 -9.08
CA HIS A 322 -6.07 -0.33 -8.61
C HIS A 322 -7.58 -0.52 -8.85
N PRO A 323 -8.09 -1.72 -9.17
CA PRO A 323 -9.55 -1.95 -9.32
C PRO A 323 -10.38 -1.51 -8.10
N ASP A 324 -9.73 -1.45 -6.93
CA ASP A 324 -10.35 -1.07 -5.65
C ASP A 324 -10.12 0.41 -5.24
N LEU A 325 -9.56 1.26 -6.10
CA LEU A 325 -9.42 2.69 -5.84
C LEU A 325 -10.26 3.49 -6.84
N PRO A 326 -11.10 4.43 -6.38
CA PRO A 326 -11.95 5.18 -7.30
C PRO A 326 -11.14 6.16 -8.13
N HIS A 327 -11.53 6.29 -9.39
CA HIS A 327 -10.97 7.28 -10.28
C HIS A 327 -11.45 8.71 -9.90
N LEU A 328 -10.67 9.41 -9.06
CA LEU A 328 -10.92 10.78 -8.64
C LEU A 328 -9.82 11.72 -9.20
N PRO A 329 -10.02 12.35 -10.38
CA PRO A 329 -9.01 13.19 -11.02
C PRO A 329 -8.50 14.34 -10.16
N SER A 330 -9.38 14.94 -9.36
CA SER A 330 -9.04 16.06 -8.48
C SER A 330 -7.96 15.70 -7.45
N LEU A 331 -7.90 14.44 -7.01
CA LEU A 331 -6.90 13.99 -6.04
C LEU A 331 -5.52 13.80 -6.66
N ARG A 332 -5.39 13.81 -7.99
CA ARG A 332 -4.10 13.74 -8.69
C ARG A 332 -3.42 15.10 -8.85
N VAL A 333 -4.11 16.19 -8.50
CA VAL A 333 -3.55 17.53 -8.56
C VAL A 333 -2.74 17.78 -7.28
N PRO A 334 -1.41 17.97 -7.36
CA PRO A 334 -0.63 18.27 -6.17
C PRO A 334 -0.93 19.67 -5.64
N ASP A 335 -0.77 19.88 -4.33
CA ASP A 335 -0.86 21.23 -3.78
C ASP A 335 0.26 22.13 -4.35
N PHE A 336 1.45 21.55 -4.54
CA PHE A 336 2.62 22.22 -5.09
C PHE A 336 3.49 21.29 -5.94
N VAL A 337 4.22 21.88 -6.88
CA VAL A 337 5.23 21.20 -7.70
C VAL A 337 6.56 21.91 -7.50
N ALA A 338 7.59 21.11 -7.18
CA ALA A 338 8.96 21.54 -7.02
C ALA A 338 9.87 20.77 -7.98
N ARG A 339 10.94 21.40 -8.46
CA ARG A 339 11.92 20.76 -9.37
C ARG A 339 12.57 19.54 -8.72
N ASP A 340 12.93 19.66 -7.45
CA ASP A 340 13.62 18.64 -6.69
C ASP A 340 13.25 18.68 -5.20
N ILE A 341 13.82 17.75 -4.43
CA ILE A 341 13.61 17.64 -2.99
C ILE A 341 14.13 18.89 -2.26
N GLU A 342 15.23 19.49 -2.73
CA GLU A 342 15.81 20.67 -2.08
C GLU A 342 14.87 21.88 -2.18
N GLU A 343 14.31 22.12 -3.37
CA GLU A 343 13.32 23.18 -3.59
C GLU A 343 12.03 22.94 -2.80
N ALA A 344 11.56 21.69 -2.73
CA ALA A 344 10.41 21.32 -1.89
C ALA A 344 10.65 21.66 -0.42
N ILE A 345 11.82 21.31 0.14
CA ILE A 345 12.18 21.60 1.53
C ILE A 345 12.28 23.12 1.76
N LYS A 346 12.96 23.86 0.87
CA LYS A 346 13.05 25.32 0.96
C LYS A 346 11.66 25.97 0.96
N TYR A 347 10.74 25.48 0.14
CA TYR A 347 9.38 25.98 0.10
C TYR A 347 8.59 25.69 1.38
N ILE A 348 8.74 24.49 1.96
CA ILE A 348 8.14 24.16 3.26
C ILE A 348 8.65 25.12 4.35
N LEU A 349 9.97 25.34 4.41
CA LEU A 349 10.56 26.28 5.36
C LEU A 349 10.06 27.71 5.17
N PHE A 350 9.83 28.14 3.93
CA PHE A 350 9.19 29.42 3.61
C PHE A 350 7.74 29.47 4.12
N LEU A 351 6.93 28.44 3.87
CA LEU A 351 5.53 28.36 4.34
C LEU A 351 5.41 28.37 5.87
N GLU A 352 6.38 27.80 6.58
CA GLU A 352 6.44 27.80 8.05
C GLU A 352 7.13 29.04 8.63
N GLY A 353 7.54 30.00 7.78
CA GLY A 353 8.18 31.26 8.22
C GLY A 353 9.61 31.08 8.75
N CYS A 354 10.25 29.95 8.47
CA CYS A 354 11.64 29.66 8.81
C CYS A 354 12.64 30.18 7.77
N LEU A 355 12.16 30.55 6.57
CA LEU A 355 12.97 31.08 5.49
C LEU A 355 12.34 32.37 4.94
N ASN A 356 13.15 33.43 4.81
CA ASN A 356 12.72 34.74 4.30
C ASN A 356 12.92 34.90 2.78
N GLU A 357 13.34 33.84 2.10
CA GLU A 357 13.54 33.82 0.65
C GLU A 357 12.26 33.37 -0.04
N GLN A 358 11.80 34.14 -1.02
CA GLN A 358 10.63 33.78 -1.81
C GLN A 358 10.99 32.66 -2.79
N ILE A 359 10.50 31.46 -2.52
CA ILE A 359 10.69 30.30 -3.40
C ILE A 359 9.54 30.27 -4.41
N GLN A 360 9.88 30.29 -5.70
CA GLN A 360 8.90 30.12 -6.77
C GLN A 360 8.59 28.62 -6.93
N VAL A 361 7.39 28.23 -6.50
CA VAL A 361 6.81 26.93 -6.84
C VAL A 361 5.55 27.14 -7.68
N THR A 362 5.17 26.13 -8.45
CA THR A 362 3.93 26.16 -9.23
C THR A 362 2.89 25.22 -8.63
N ARG A 363 1.60 25.54 -8.84
CA ARG A 363 0.48 24.61 -8.60
C ARG A 363 0.09 23.83 -9.86
N SER A 364 0.52 24.30 -11.03
CA SER A 364 0.31 23.59 -12.28
C SER A 364 1.29 22.45 -12.42
N CYS A 365 0.76 21.25 -12.55
CA CYS A 365 1.53 20.09 -12.91
C CYS A 365 1.74 20.11 -14.44
N PRO A 366 2.98 20.29 -14.94
CA PRO A 366 3.23 20.34 -16.39
C PRO A 366 2.80 19.04 -17.11
N TYR A 367 2.63 17.94 -16.36
CA TYR A 367 2.14 16.66 -16.88
C TYR A 367 0.60 16.57 -16.95
N LEU A 368 -0.17 17.36 -16.22
CA LEU A 368 -1.64 17.28 -16.22
C LEU A 368 -2.29 18.31 -17.16
N ASP A 369 -1.61 19.41 -17.48
CA ASP A 369 -2.22 20.54 -18.20
C ASP A 369 -2.28 20.40 -19.73
N GLU A 370 -1.60 19.41 -20.34
CA GLU A 370 -1.61 19.24 -21.81
C GLU A 370 -2.71 18.29 -22.34
N SER A 371 -3.55 17.69 -21.48
CA SER A 371 -4.66 16.84 -21.95
C SER A 371 -5.87 17.60 -22.52
N HIS A 372 -5.77 18.91 -22.72
CA HIS A 372 -6.83 19.76 -23.28
C HIS A 372 -6.48 20.42 -24.63
N LYS A 373 -5.40 19.99 -25.29
CA LYS A 373 -5.13 20.34 -26.68
C LYS A 373 -5.04 19.08 -27.51
N ASP A 374 -6.19 18.55 -27.91
CA ASP A 374 -6.45 17.96 -29.23
C ASP A 374 -7.95 17.69 -29.40
#